data_AF-A0A656GGM4-F1
#
_entry.id   AF-A0A656GGM4-F1
#
_cell.length_a   1.000
_cell.length_b   1.000
_cell.length_c   1.000
_cell.angle_alpha   90.00
_cell.angle_beta   90.00
_cell.angle_gamma   90.00
#
_symmetry.space_group_name_H-M   'P 1'
#
loop_
_entity.id
_entity.type
_entity.pdbx_description
1 polymer ?
#
loop_
_entity_poly.entity_id
_entity_poly.type
_entity_poly.pdbx_seq_one_letter_code
_entity_poly.pdbx_strand_id
1 'polypeptide(L)'
;TRDWIHYGVAGLNPFMNAPSHGRAQQNLASIDEVQKDKRIENSTLPWNERPVMVKAGNETHEMSTDRNGILRLNLLDSPFAEQDLSRITRIYINVEDDQDSAHANASLPISHSLRGKLLEAHALIYDDLEDDEVSQWVHRVKRLSDLGLEEEASELEQSLIELTRNDPQLQGEFLKSLARDAGRLVAVPAQSQ
;
A
#
# COMPACT_ATOMS: atom_id res chain seq x y z
N THR A 1 56.85 54.67 -74.91
CA THR A 1 58.11 54.77 -74.15
C THR A 1 57.78 54.66 -72.67
N ARG A 2 58.53 53.97 -71.82
CA ARG A 2 59.56 52.92 -71.98
C ARG A 2 59.56 52.20 -70.60
N ASP A 3 59.56 50.86 -70.53
CA ASP A 3 60.79 50.01 -70.44
C ASP A 3 61.48 50.22 -69.06
N TRP A 4 61.55 49.22 -68.16
CA TRP A 4 62.63 48.19 -68.02
C TRP A 4 63.71 48.60 -66.96
N ILE A 5 64.51 47.77 -66.25
CA ILE A 5 64.97 46.36 -66.34
C ILE A 5 65.10 45.72 -64.92
N HIS A 6 65.06 44.37 -64.88
CA HIS A 6 65.53 43.34 -63.91
C HIS A 6 66.72 43.66 -62.96
N TYR A 7 67.12 42.85 -61.95
CA TYR A 7 67.03 41.39 -61.63
C TYR A 7 67.06 41.22 -60.07
N GLY A 8 66.74 40.13 -59.36
CA GLY A 8 66.44 38.70 -59.62
C GLY A 8 67.39 37.78 -58.80
N VAL A 9 67.09 36.54 -58.36
CA VAL A 9 65.99 35.57 -58.61
C VAL A 9 65.78 34.62 -57.41
N ALA A 10 64.54 34.10 -57.27
CA ALA A 10 64.07 32.93 -56.51
C ALA A 10 64.09 32.92 -54.96
N GLY A 11 62.90 32.82 -54.35
CA GLY A 11 62.72 32.55 -52.91
C GLY A 11 61.47 33.17 -52.28
N LEU A 12 60.26 32.88 -52.78
CA LEU A 12 59.01 33.17 -52.05
C LEU A 12 58.93 32.27 -50.79
N ASN A 13 58.53 32.72 -49.60
CA ASN A 13 58.19 34.08 -49.17
C ASN A 13 58.49 34.20 -47.64
N PRO A 14 59.18 35.24 -47.16
CA PRO A 14 59.36 35.50 -45.73
C PRO A 14 58.16 36.27 -45.12
N PHE A 15 58.19 36.45 -43.80
CA PHE A 15 57.23 37.23 -42.97
C PHE A 15 55.87 36.55 -42.71
N MET A 16 55.32 36.51 -41.49
CA MET A 16 55.78 36.99 -40.18
C MET A 16 55.21 36.11 -39.05
N ASN A 17 56.01 35.88 -38.00
CA ASN A 17 55.46 35.64 -36.66
C ASN A 17 54.99 37.00 -36.11
N ALA A 18 53.69 37.16 -35.87
CA ALA A 18 53.16 38.30 -35.12
C ALA A 18 52.53 37.78 -33.80
N PRO A 19 53.25 37.80 -32.67
CA PRO A 19 52.69 37.38 -31.39
C PRO A 19 51.80 38.49 -30.83
N SER A 20 50.49 38.44 -31.10
CA SER A 20 49.54 39.33 -30.44
C SER A 20 49.12 38.75 -29.08
N HIS A 21 49.77 39.22 -28.01
CA HIS A 21 49.24 39.09 -26.65
C HIS A 21 48.02 40.01 -26.46
N GLY A 22 46.93 39.71 -27.16
CA GLY A 22 45.61 40.30 -26.91
C GLY A 22 44.94 39.59 -25.73
N ARG A 23 45.06 40.14 -24.52
CA ARG A 23 44.37 39.62 -23.33
C ARG A 23 42.85 39.82 -23.47
N ALA A 24 42.15 38.79 -23.92
CA ALA A 24 40.78 38.55 -23.53
C ALA A 24 40.79 37.53 -22.38
N GLN A 25 40.86 38.03 -21.13
CA GLN A 25 40.61 37.21 -19.95
C GLN A 25 39.11 36.90 -19.86
N GLN A 26 38.64 35.98 -20.68
CA GLN A 26 37.33 35.37 -20.48
C GLN A 26 37.53 34.16 -19.57
N ASN A 27 37.02 34.28 -18.34
CA ASN A 27 37.18 33.26 -17.30
C ASN A 27 36.70 31.90 -17.81
N LEU A 28 37.59 30.90 -17.77
CA LEU A 28 37.22 29.48 -17.75
C LEU A 28 36.61 29.17 -16.38
N ALA A 29 35.46 29.76 -16.10
CA ALA A 29 34.61 29.37 -14.99
C ALA A 29 34.00 28.01 -15.36
N SER A 30 34.52 26.97 -14.73
CA SER A 30 33.95 25.63 -14.56
C SER A 30 32.91 25.23 -15.61
N ILE A 31 33.33 24.48 -16.63
CA ILE A 31 32.41 23.50 -17.23
C ILE A 31 32.26 22.41 -16.16
N ASP A 32 31.31 22.65 -15.26
CA ASP A 32 30.77 21.62 -14.40
C ASP A 32 30.01 20.66 -15.32
N GLU A 33 30.58 19.48 -15.57
CA GLU A 33 29.98 18.49 -16.46
C GLU A 33 28.80 17.84 -15.72
N VAL A 34 27.67 18.55 -15.70
CA VAL A 34 26.45 18.09 -15.06
C VAL A 34 25.88 16.91 -15.85
N GLN A 35 26.26 15.74 -15.35
CA GLN A 35 25.73 14.41 -15.56
C GLN A 35 24.28 14.41 -16.10
N LYS A 36 24.10 13.87 -17.31
CA LYS A 36 22.79 13.45 -17.84
C LYS A 36 22.89 12.10 -18.54
N ASP A 37 23.31 11.08 -17.78
CA ASP A 37 22.77 9.75 -18.05
C ASP A 37 21.28 9.80 -17.69
N LYS A 38 20.45 10.04 -18.71
CA LYS A 38 19.00 10.18 -18.55
C LYS A 38 18.29 8.85 -18.84
N ARG A 39 18.84 7.76 -18.31
CA ARG A 39 18.03 6.55 -18.04
C ARG A 39 16.89 6.94 -17.10
N ILE A 40 15.69 7.02 -17.66
CA ILE A 40 14.47 6.98 -16.87
C ILE A 40 14.31 5.53 -16.45
N GLU A 41 14.90 5.17 -15.32
CA GLU A 41 14.58 3.92 -14.64
C GLU A 41 13.18 4.07 -14.05
N ASN A 42 12.17 3.73 -14.85
CA ASN A 42 10.82 3.51 -14.37
C ASN A 42 10.84 2.30 -13.44
N SER A 43 11.11 2.54 -12.16
CA SER A 43 10.89 1.58 -11.09
C SER A 43 9.37 1.50 -10.83
N THR A 44 8.64 0.95 -11.78
CA THR A 44 7.23 0.59 -11.60
C THR A 44 7.21 -0.58 -10.61
N LEU A 45 6.63 -0.37 -9.43
CA LEU A 45 6.25 -1.46 -8.55
C LEU A 45 5.29 -2.36 -9.35
N PRO A 46 5.67 -3.62 -9.68
CA PRO A 46 4.98 -4.40 -10.70
C PRO A 46 3.51 -4.68 -10.36
N TRP A 47 3.19 -4.66 -9.07
CA TRP A 47 1.86 -4.97 -8.54
C TRP A 47 1.13 -3.75 -7.97
N ASN A 48 1.62 -2.52 -8.14
CA ASN A 48 0.93 -1.31 -7.66
C ASN A 48 -0.44 -1.14 -8.35
N GLU A 49 -1.52 -1.01 -7.56
CA GLU A 49 -2.89 -0.70 -8.02
C GLU A 49 -3.38 -1.63 -9.16
N ARG A 50 -3.11 -2.94 -9.03
CA ARG A 50 -3.47 -3.96 -10.03
C ARG A 50 -4.67 -4.80 -9.59
N PRO A 51 -5.52 -5.23 -10.55
CA PRO A 51 -6.60 -6.17 -10.27
C PRO A 51 -6.03 -7.56 -9.94
N VAL A 52 -6.73 -8.25 -9.03
CA VAL A 52 -6.36 -9.56 -8.50
C VAL A 52 -7.62 -10.40 -8.38
N MET A 53 -7.65 -11.54 -9.08
CA MET A 53 -8.73 -12.51 -8.94
C MET A 53 -8.45 -13.40 -7.73
N VAL A 54 -9.29 -13.31 -6.70
CA VAL A 54 -9.23 -14.14 -5.49
C VAL A 54 -10.37 -15.14 -5.53
N LYS A 55 -10.02 -16.44 -5.61
CA LYS A 55 -10.97 -17.54 -5.55
C LYS A 55 -10.94 -18.20 -4.17
N ALA A 56 -12.08 -18.18 -3.48
CA ALA A 56 -12.30 -18.86 -2.21
C ALA A 56 -13.42 -19.89 -2.39
N GLY A 57 -13.16 -21.17 -2.09
CA GLY A 57 -14.13 -22.24 -2.33
C GLY A 57 -14.58 -22.30 -3.80
N ASN A 58 -15.85 -21.99 -4.05
CA ASN A 58 -16.46 -21.98 -5.37
C ASN A 58 -16.53 -20.59 -6.02
N GLU A 59 -16.37 -19.52 -5.26
CA GLU A 59 -16.58 -18.14 -5.72
C GLU A 59 -15.27 -17.46 -6.06
N THR A 60 -15.31 -16.54 -7.03
CA THR A 60 -14.15 -15.77 -7.49
C THR A 60 -14.53 -14.31 -7.51
N HIS A 61 -13.76 -13.51 -6.77
CA HIS A 61 -13.99 -12.09 -6.53
C HIS A 61 -12.80 -11.30 -7.07
N GLU A 62 -13.08 -10.15 -7.69
CA GLU A 62 -12.05 -9.22 -8.15
C GLU A 62 -11.72 -8.25 -7.01
N MET A 63 -10.44 -8.14 -6.68
CA MET A 63 -9.90 -7.23 -5.67
C MET A 63 -8.75 -6.42 -6.28
N SER A 64 -8.27 -5.40 -5.58
CA SER A 64 -7.08 -4.64 -6.01
C SER A 64 -5.99 -4.66 -4.95
N THR A 65 -4.74 -4.66 -5.39
CA THR A 65 -3.60 -4.32 -4.53
C THR A 65 -3.58 -2.82 -4.19
N ASP A 66 -2.95 -2.47 -3.08
CA ASP A 66 -2.69 -1.08 -2.73
C ASP A 66 -1.58 -0.43 -3.57
N ARG A 67 -1.31 0.85 -3.30
CA ARG A 67 -0.23 1.63 -3.94
C ARG A 67 1.19 1.06 -3.78
N ASN A 68 1.39 0.12 -2.86
CA ASN A 68 2.65 -0.56 -2.59
C ASN A 68 2.70 -1.97 -3.22
N GLY A 69 1.61 -2.42 -3.83
CA GLY A 69 1.43 -3.77 -4.37
C GLY A 69 1.00 -4.81 -3.34
N ILE A 70 0.44 -4.40 -2.20
CA ILE A 70 -0.02 -5.29 -1.14
C ILE A 70 -1.52 -5.58 -1.33
N LEU A 71 -1.89 -6.85 -1.48
CA LEU A 71 -3.27 -7.30 -1.32
C LEU A 71 -3.56 -7.56 0.16
N ARG A 72 -4.60 -6.94 0.69
CA ARG A 72 -5.18 -7.29 1.99
C ARG A 72 -6.42 -8.16 1.74
N LEU A 73 -6.50 -9.28 2.45
CA LEU A 73 -7.60 -10.24 2.33
C LEU A 73 -8.11 -10.57 3.72
N ASN A 74 -9.31 -10.11 4.03
CA ASN A 74 -10.08 -10.59 5.18
C ASN A 74 -11.10 -11.62 4.68
N LEU A 75 -11.24 -12.73 5.41
CA LEU A 75 -12.25 -13.76 5.13
C LEU A 75 -13.51 -13.59 5.96
N LEU A 76 -13.48 -12.68 6.95
CA LEU A 76 -14.62 -12.30 7.77
C LEU A 76 -15.35 -11.06 7.22
N ASP A 77 -14.89 -10.49 6.10
CA ASP A 77 -15.56 -9.40 5.38
C ASP A 77 -16.33 -9.90 4.16
N SER A 78 -17.33 -9.13 3.72
CA SER A 78 -17.95 -9.29 2.40
C SER A 78 -16.89 -9.12 1.28
N PRO A 79 -16.90 -9.95 0.22
CA PRO A 79 -17.90 -10.97 -0.13
C PRO A 79 -17.54 -12.39 0.38
N PHE A 80 -16.56 -12.54 1.27
CA PHE A 80 -16.11 -13.84 1.76
C PHE A 80 -16.93 -14.36 2.95
N ALA A 81 -17.38 -13.45 3.84
CA ALA A 81 -18.22 -13.77 4.99
C ALA A 81 -19.57 -14.40 4.61
N GLU A 82 -20.16 -13.95 3.50
CA GLU A 82 -21.47 -14.41 3.00
C GLU A 82 -21.48 -15.89 2.56
N GLN A 83 -20.30 -16.52 2.48
CA GLN A 83 -20.11 -17.90 2.04
C GLN A 83 -20.01 -18.87 3.22
N ASP A 84 -20.23 -20.16 2.97
CA ASP A 84 -19.99 -21.22 3.95
C ASP A 84 -18.46 -21.39 4.20
N LEU A 85 -17.93 -20.60 5.15
CA LEU A 85 -16.52 -20.60 5.59
C LEU A 85 -16.00 -22.01 5.96
N SER A 86 -16.87 -22.95 6.35
CA SER A 86 -16.48 -24.32 6.67
C SER A 86 -15.91 -25.07 5.46
N ARG A 87 -16.33 -24.68 4.25
CA ARG A 87 -15.94 -25.29 2.97
C ARG A 87 -14.70 -24.65 2.34
N ILE A 88 -14.29 -23.47 2.81
CA ILE A 88 -13.13 -22.75 2.26
C ILE A 88 -11.83 -23.41 2.75
N THR A 89 -11.43 -24.49 2.08
CA THR A 89 -10.21 -25.24 2.40
C THR A 89 -8.94 -24.61 1.83
N ARG A 90 -9.07 -23.69 0.87
CA ARG A 90 -7.96 -23.08 0.14
C ARG A 90 -8.41 -21.80 -0.55
N ILE A 91 -7.51 -20.82 -0.62
CA ILE A 91 -7.63 -19.61 -1.42
C ILE A 91 -6.68 -19.77 -2.62
N TYR A 92 -7.17 -19.47 -3.82
CA TYR A 92 -6.32 -19.29 -4.99
C TYR A 92 -6.30 -17.80 -5.35
N ILE A 93 -5.12 -17.26 -5.60
CA ILE A 93 -4.92 -15.85 -5.97
C ILE A 93 -4.27 -15.86 -7.35
N ASN A 94 -4.81 -15.08 -8.29
CA ASN A 94 -4.24 -14.89 -9.62
C ASN A 94 -4.14 -13.39 -9.93
N VAL A 95 -2.95 -12.93 -10.27
CA VAL A 95 -2.65 -11.56 -10.70
C VAL A 95 -2.12 -11.63 -12.13
N GLU A 96 -2.60 -10.74 -12.98
CA GLU A 96 -2.22 -10.66 -14.39
C GLU A 96 -2.04 -9.19 -14.77
N ASP A 97 -0.97 -8.87 -15.49
CA ASP A 97 -0.71 -7.55 -16.07
C ASP A 97 -0.84 -7.61 -17.59
N ASP A 98 -1.95 -7.06 -18.09
CA ASP A 98 -2.27 -6.91 -19.51
C ASP A 98 -1.18 -6.19 -20.33
N GLN A 99 -0.33 -5.36 -19.69
CA GLN A 99 0.67 -4.54 -20.38
C GLN A 99 2.02 -5.26 -20.52
N ASP A 100 2.54 -5.87 -19.45
CA ASP A 100 3.88 -6.47 -19.41
C ASP A 100 3.88 -8.02 -19.43
N SER A 101 2.71 -8.68 -19.59
CA SER A 101 2.52 -10.14 -19.56
C SER A 101 2.93 -10.84 -18.24
N ALA A 102 3.21 -10.05 -17.21
CA ALA A 102 3.56 -10.52 -15.87
C ALA A 102 2.33 -11.14 -15.22
N HIS A 103 2.43 -12.43 -14.88
CA HIS A 103 1.39 -13.16 -14.18
C HIS A 103 1.97 -13.84 -12.95
N ALA A 104 1.18 -13.89 -11.87
CA ALA A 104 1.55 -14.53 -10.63
C ALA A 104 0.35 -15.27 -10.05
N ASN A 105 0.56 -16.52 -9.63
CA ASN A 105 -0.46 -17.31 -8.95
C ASN A 105 0.03 -17.83 -7.60
N ALA A 106 -0.89 -17.90 -6.64
CA ALA A 106 -0.65 -18.45 -5.32
C ALA A 106 -1.81 -19.35 -4.90
N SER A 107 -1.51 -20.36 -4.08
CA SER A 107 -2.46 -21.34 -3.56
C SER A 107 -2.22 -21.49 -2.06
N LEU A 108 -3.07 -20.85 -1.25
CA LEU A 108 -2.94 -20.79 0.20
C LEU A 108 -3.92 -21.79 0.85
N PRO A 109 -3.44 -22.94 1.36
CA PRO A 109 -4.31 -23.88 2.08
C PRO A 109 -4.70 -23.32 3.45
N ILE A 110 -5.99 -23.35 3.77
CA ILE A 110 -6.49 -22.93 5.09
C ILE A 110 -6.46 -24.14 6.03
N SER A 111 -5.79 -24.01 7.18
CA SER A 111 -5.74 -25.07 8.19
C SER A 111 -7.11 -25.33 8.83
N HIS A 112 -7.31 -26.52 9.39
CA HIS A 112 -8.53 -26.82 10.14
C HIS A 112 -8.71 -25.90 11.36
N SER A 113 -7.62 -25.56 12.05
CA SER A 113 -7.66 -24.65 13.19
C SER A 113 -8.05 -23.22 12.78
N LEU A 114 -7.54 -22.72 11.65
CA LEU A 114 -7.91 -21.40 11.14
C LEU A 114 -9.39 -21.36 10.69
N ARG A 115 -9.87 -22.39 9.96
CA ARG A 115 -11.31 -22.48 9.64
C ARG A 115 -12.20 -22.52 10.89
N GLY A 116 -11.79 -23.25 11.92
CA GLY A 116 -12.51 -23.28 13.21
C GLY A 116 -12.61 -21.90 13.85
N LYS A 117 -11.50 -21.15 13.89
CA LYS A 117 -11.49 -19.77 14.37
C LYS A 117 -12.37 -18.84 13.54
N LEU A 118 -12.31 -18.93 12.20
CA LEU A 118 -13.10 -18.09 11.31
C LEU A 118 -14.60 -18.35 11.46
N LEU A 119 -15.01 -19.61 11.61
CA LEU A 119 -16.41 -19.96 11.88
C LEU A 119 -16.90 -19.43 13.23
N GLU A 120 -16.07 -19.54 14.28
CA GLU A 120 -16.40 -19.01 15.60
C GLU A 120 -16.48 -17.47 15.58
N ALA A 121 -15.51 -16.81 14.94
CA ALA A 121 -15.47 -15.36 14.80
C ALA A 121 -16.67 -14.82 14.00
N HIS A 122 -17.03 -15.47 12.89
CA HIS A 122 -18.19 -15.10 12.09
C HIS A 122 -19.48 -15.09 12.91
N ALA A 123 -19.72 -16.12 13.73
CA ALA A 123 -20.88 -16.14 14.62
C ALA A 123 -20.87 -14.97 15.62
N LEU A 124 -19.72 -14.71 16.26
CA LEU A 124 -19.58 -13.60 17.23
C LEU A 124 -19.86 -12.21 16.61
N ILE A 125 -19.49 -12.02 15.33
CA ILE A 125 -19.65 -10.76 14.59
C ILE A 125 -21.07 -10.59 14.01
N TYR A 126 -21.64 -11.66 13.44
CA TYR A 126 -22.86 -11.57 12.62
C TYR A 126 -24.13 -12.17 13.24
N ASP A 127 -24.05 -12.92 14.35
CA ASP A 127 -25.26 -13.30 15.09
C ASP A 127 -25.91 -12.05 15.69
N ASP A 128 -27.25 -12.01 15.73
CA ASP A 128 -28.04 -10.84 16.12
C ASP A 128 -27.59 -10.22 17.45
N LEU A 129 -27.57 -8.89 17.51
CA LEU A 129 -27.09 -8.07 18.64
C LEU A 129 -28.22 -7.28 19.31
N GLU A 130 -29.42 -7.18 18.71
CA GLU A 130 -30.48 -6.27 19.19
C GLU A 130 -31.11 -6.73 20.51
N ASP A 131 -31.25 -8.04 20.73
CA ASP A 131 -31.78 -8.66 21.95
C ASP A 131 -30.69 -9.03 22.98
N ASP A 132 -29.41 -8.77 22.69
CA ASP A 132 -28.28 -9.18 23.54
C ASP A 132 -28.04 -8.22 24.73
N GLU A 133 -27.69 -8.80 25.89
CA GLU A 133 -27.23 -8.01 27.04
C GLU A 133 -25.80 -7.47 26.83
N VAL A 134 -25.48 -6.37 27.51
CA VAL A 134 -24.10 -5.81 27.61
C VAL A 134 -23.05 -6.88 27.96
N SER A 135 -23.43 -7.86 28.78
CA SER A 135 -22.59 -8.99 29.17
C SER A 135 -22.17 -9.87 27.97
N GLN A 136 -23.06 -10.07 27.01
CA GLN A 136 -22.81 -10.83 25.77
C GLN A 136 -21.95 -10.04 24.79
N TRP A 137 -22.22 -8.74 24.63
CA TRP A 137 -21.38 -7.86 23.80
C TRP A 137 -19.91 -7.85 24.25
N VAL A 138 -19.68 -7.72 25.57
CA VAL A 138 -18.33 -7.80 26.15
C VAL A 138 -17.73 -9.21 26.00
N HIS A 139 -18.54 -10.26 26.13
CA HIS A 139 -18.09 -11.63 25.85
C HIS A 139 -17.63 -11.80 24.39
N ARG A 140 -18.40 -11.32 23.41
CA ARG A 140 -18.07 -11.39 21.98
C ARG A 140 -16.76 -10.68 21.65
N VAL A 141 -16.61 -9.42 22.06
CA VAL A 141 -15.37 -8.63 21.84
C VAL A 141 -14.16 -9.30 22.50
N LYS A 142 -14.31 -9.75 23.76
CA LYS A 142 -13.25 -10.50 24.44
C LYS A 142 -12.89 -11.79 23.70
N ARG A 143 -13.90 -12.53 23.23
CA ARG A 143 -13.71 -13.83 22.60
C ARG A 143 -12.98 -13.70 21.26
N LEU A 144 -13.24 -12.65 20.48
CA LEU A 144 -12.46 -12.32 19.28
C LEU A 144 -10.97 -12.04 19.62
N SER A 145 -10.71 -11.25 20.65
CA SER A 145 -9.33 -11.01 21.13
C SER A 145 -8.64 -12.30 21.64
N ASP A 146 -9.34 -13.16 22.39
CA ASP A 146 -8.87 -14.49 22.81
C ASP A 146 -8.58 -15.43 21.60
N LEU A 147 -9.28 -15.26 20.48
CA LEU A 147 -9.00 -15.96 19.21
C LEU A 147 -7.78 -15.37 18.47
N GLY A 148 -7.28 -14.21 18.88
CA GLY A 148 -6.18 -13.46 18.25
C GLY A 148 -6.63 -12.56 17.08
N LEU A 149 -7.92 -12.22 17.04
CA LEU A 149 -8.58 -11.41 16.02
C LEU A 149 -8.82 -10.00 16.58
N GLU A 150 -7.73 -9.26 16.77
CA GLU A 150 -7.73 -7.97 17.47
C GLU A 150 -8.26 -6.82 16.58
N GLU A 151 -8.15 -6.94 15.26
CA GLU A 151 -8.71 -5.98 14.29
C GLU A 151 -10.24 -6.09 14.32
N GLU A 152 -10.77 -7.29 14.18
CA GLU A 152 -12.19 -7.61 14.22
C GLU A 152 -12.81 -7.36 15.61
N ALA A 153 -12.07 -7.61 16.70
CA ALA A 153 -12.48 -7.20 18.04
C ALA A 153 -12.57 -5.66 18.18
N SER A 154 -11.71 -4.91 17.50
CA SER A 154 -11.74 -3.44 17.49
C SER A 154 -12.91 -2.89 16.69
N GLU A 155 -13.22 -3.52 15.55
CA GLU A 155 -14.35 -3.16 14.70
C GLU A 155 -15.69 -3.46 15.38
N LEU A 156 -15.84 -4.62 16.02
CA LEU A 156 -17.03 -4.95 16.81
C LEU A 156 -17.21 -3.99 18.00
N GLU A 157 -16.14 -3.63 18.71
CA GLU A 157 -16.19 -2.61 19.76
C GLU A 157 -16.70 -1.26 19.23
N GLN A 158 -16.18 -0.80 18.07
CA GLN A 158 -16.61 0.45 17.46
C GLN A 158 -18.08 0.39 17.01
N SER A 159 -18.51 -0.70 16.38
CA SER A 159 -19.90 -0.93 15.99
C SER A 159 -20.86 -0.87 17.20
N LEU A 160 -20.48 -1.49 18.33
CA LEU A 160 -21.26 -1.44 19.57
C LEU A 160 -21.29 -0.05 20.21
N ILE A 161 -20.20 0.72 20.12
CA ILE A 161 -20.16 2.13 20.54
C ILE A 161 -21.10 2.98 19.66
N GLU A 162 -21.15 2.73 18.35
CA GLU A 162 -22.05 3.43 17.44
C GLU A 162 -23.52 3.06 17.67
N LEU A 163 -23.83 1.77 17.89
CA LEU A 163 -25.17 1.28 18.21
C LEU A 163 -25.69 1.89 19.53
N THR A 164 -24.85 1.93 20.56
CA THR A 164 -25.20 2.50 21.88
C THR A 164 -25.15 4.03 21.93
N ARG A 165 -24.76 4.72 20.85
CA ARG A 165 -24.55 6.19 20.83
C ARG A 165 -25.76 7.03 21.27
N ASN A 166 -26.97 6.51 21.10
CA ASN A 166 -28.21 7.20 21.47
C ASN A 166 -28.64 6.95 22.93
N ASP A 167 -28.00 6.02 23.65
CA ASP A 167 -28.22 5.76 25.08
C ASP A 167 -26.88 5.87 25.87
N PRO A 168 -26.58 7.05 26.43
CA PRO A 168 -25.37 7.27 27.21
C PRO A 168 -25.26 6.44 28.49
N GLN A 169 -26.38 5.91 29.02
CA GLN A 169 -26.35 5.06 30.22
C GLN A 169 -25.87 3.66 29.85
N LEU A 170 -26.49 3.08 28.82
CA LEU A 170 -26.13 1.78 28.25
C LEU A 170 -24.69 1.78 27.73
N GLN A 171 -24.29 2.82 27.00
CA GLN A 171 -22.92 2.99 26.53
C GLN A 171 -21.92 3.08 27.70
N GLY A 172 -22.25 3.83 28.75
CA GLY A 172 -21.41 3.96 29.95
C GLY A 172 -21.24 2.63 30.71
N GLU A 173 -22.28 1.80 30.75
CA GLU A 173 -22.23 0.46 31.31
C GLU A 173 -21.33 -0.46 30.46
N PHE A 174 -21.55 -0.49 29.14
CA PHE A 174 -20.73 -1.26 28.19
C PHE A 174 -19.25 -0.95 28.30
N LEU A 175 -18.86 0.32 28.23
CA LEU A 175 -17.46 0.75 28.32
C LEU A 175 -16.81 0.33 29.65
N LYS A 176 -17.57 0.40 30.75
CA LYS A 176 -17.11 0.01 32.09
C LYS A 176 -16.93 -1.50 32.24
N SER A 177 -17.85 -2.30 31.69
CA SER A 177 -17.72 -3.77 31.66
C SER A 177 -16.60 -4.22 30.73
N LEU A 178 -16.44 -3.61 29.56
CA LEU A 178 -15.40 -3.94 28.60
C LEU A 178 -13.99 -3.71 29.18
N ALA A 179 -13.77 -2.55 29.80
CA ALA A 179 -12.51 -2.22 30.47
C ALA A 179 -12.20 -3.17 31.64
N ARG A 180 -13.23 -3.71 32.32
CA ARG A 180 -13.07 -4.64 33.44
C ARG A 180 -12.76 -6.06 32.98
N ASP A 181 -13.54 -6.57 32.03
CA ASP A 181 -13.61 -8.02 31.76
C ASP A 181 -12.82 -8.42 30.51
N ALA A 182 -12.69 -7.54 29.51
CA ALA A 182 -11.83 -7.71 28.34
C ALA A 182 -10.45 -7.05 28.50
N GLY A 183 -10.28 -6.15 29.48
CA GLY A 183 -9.00 -5.46 29.75
C GLY A 183 -8.60 -4.43 28.69
N ARG A 184 -9.51 -4.09 27.76
CA ARG A 184 -9.27 -3.10 26.70
C ARG A 184 -9.45 -1.68 27.27
N LEU A 185 -8.44 -0.84 27.09
CA LEU A 185 -8.51 0.58 27.46
C LEU A 185 -9.19 1.35 26.34
N VAL A 186 -10.51 1.46 26.39
CA VAL A 186 -11.24 2.33 25.47
C VAL A 186 -10.76 3.76 25.67
N ALA A 187 -10.33 4.41 24.59
CA ALA A 187 -10.03 5.83 24.59
C ALA A 187 -11.33 6.62 24.77
N VAL A 188 -11.74 6.83 26.02
CA VAL A 188 -12.87 7.72 26.36
C VAL A 188 -12.60 9.07 25.71
N PRO A 189 -13.41 9.51 24.74
CA PRO A 189 -13.19 10.81 24.10
C PRO A 189 -13.29 11.88 25.18
N ALA A 190 -12.27 12.72 25.28
CA ALA A 190 -12.21 13.77 26.30
C ALA A 190 -13.46 14.65 26.18
N GLN A 191 -14.31 14.61 27.20
CA GLN A 191 -15.51 15.45 27.24
C GLN A 191 -15.07 16.92 27.22
N SER A 192 -15.44 17.63 26.15
CA SER A 192 -15.26 19.07 26.04
C SER A 192 -16.00 19.76 27.18
N GLN A 193 -15.26 20.42 28.08
CA GLN A 193 -15.81 21.36 29.07
C GLN A 193 -16.17 22.70 28.42
#